data_AF-A0A2N6SH96-F1
#
_entry.id   AF-A0A2N6SH96-F1
#
_cell.length_a   1.000
_cell.length_b   1.000
_cell.length_c   1.000
_cell.angle_alpha   90.00
_cell.angle_beta   90.00
_cell.angle_gamma   90.00
#
_symmetry.space_group_name_H-M   'P 1'
#
loop_
_entity.id
_entity.type
_entity.pdbx_description
1 polymer ?
#
loop_
_entity_poly.entity_id
_entity_poly.type
_entity_poly.pdbx_seq_one_letter_code
_entity_poly.pdbx_strand_id
1 'polypeptide(L)' 'MEFNYDKLLGRIIEVYGNQSNFAKDMKLSERSISFKLNNIRRWKDTEIKLAMKLLKIPENKVHLYFFSE' A
#
# COMPACT_ATOMS: atom_id res chain seq x y z
N MET A 1 -16.28 7.80 2.97
CA MET A 1 -15.95 6.47 2.43
C MET A 1 -14.49 6.25 2.70
N GLU A 2 -14.20 5.41 3.67
CA GLU A 2 -12.85 5.06 4.08
C GLU A 2 -12.54 3.69 3.49
N PHE A 3 -11.31 3.48 3.04
CA PHE A 3 -10.89 2.18 2.56
C PHE A 3 -10.21 1.41 3.70
N ASN A 4 -10.52 0.13 3.84
CA ASN A 4 -9.78 -0.75 4.73
C ASN A 4 -8.44 -1.15 4.09
N TYR A 5 -7.34 -0.74 4.73
CA TYR A 5 -5.98 -1.06 4.31
C TYR A 5 -5.28 -2.12 5.21
N ASP A 6 -6.00 -2.80 6.11
CA ASP A 6 -5.43 -3.79 7.03
C ASP A 6 -4.74 -4.93 6.27
N LYS A 7 -5.37 -5.38 5.17
CA LYS A 7 -4.81 -6.42 4.30
C LYS A 7 -3.55 -5.95 3.59
N LEU A 8 -3.53 -4.70 3.16
CA LEU A 8 -2.35 -4.09 2.52
C LEU A 8 -1.22 -3.93 3.52
N LEU A 9 -1.53 -3.47 4.73
CA LEU A 9 -0.58 -3.36 5.83
C LEU A 9 0.02 -4.72 6.18
N GLY A 10 -0.81 -5.75 6.35
CA GLY A 10 -0.35 -7.13 6.59
C GLY A 10 0.62 -7.59 5.51
N ARG A 11 0.27 -7.36 4.24
CA ARG A 11 1.13 -7.71 3.11
C ARG A 11 2.45 -6.94 3.08
N ILE A 12 2.45 -5.67 3.46
CA ILE A 12 3.67 -4.87 3.61
C ILE A 12 4.57 -5.49 4.68
N ILE A 13 4.02 -5.88 5.83
CA ILE A 13 4.80 -6.53 6.90
C ILE A 13 5.35 -7.89 6.44
N GLU A 14 4.56 -8.71 5.74
CA GLU A 14 5.01 -10.00 5.21
C GLU A 14 6.19 -9.88 4.24
N VAL A 15 6.19 -8.86 3.37
CA VAL A 15 7.19 -8.71 2.29
C VAL A 15 8.40 -7.88 2.73
N TYR A 16 8.18 -6.82 3.52
CA TYR A 16 9.18 -5.81 3.87
C TYR A 16 9.55 -5.77 5.36
N GLY A 17 8.80 -6.46 6.22
CA GLY A 17 8.95 -6.45 7.68
C GLY A 17 8.41 -5.18 8.36
N ASN A 18 8.54 -4.01 7.72
CA ASN A 18 8.04 -2.74 8.23
C ASN A 18 7.67 -1.75 7.11
N GLN A 19 6.92 -0.69 7.46
CA GLN A 19 6.49 0.34 6.51
C GLN A 19 7.65 1.20 6.00
N SER A 20 8.69 1.46 6.81
CA SER A 20 9.83 2.30 6.44
C SER A 20 10.62 1.73 5.26
N ASN A 21 10.82 0.40 5.23
CA ASN A 21 11.50 -0.28 4.14
C ASN A 21 10.68 -0.24 2.85
N PHE A 22 9.37 -0.45 2.95
CA PHE A 22 8.46 -0.32 1.81
C PHE A 22 8.44 1.13 1.27
N ALA A 23 8.46 2.13 2.15
CA ALA A 23 8.49 3.54 1.75
C ALA A 23 9.74 3.88 0.90
N LYS A 24 10.91 3.33 1.25
CA LYS A 24 12.15 3.52 0.49
C LYS A 24 12.01 3.05 -0.97
N ASP A 25 11.50 1.84 -1.17
CA ASP A 25 11.31 1.26 -2.51
C ASP A 25 10.17 1.93 -3.29
N MET A 26 9.15 2.42 -2.58
CA MET A 26 8.10 3.26 -3.15
C MET A 26 8.59 4.66 -3.55
N LYS A 27 9.81 5.04 -3.17
CA LYS A 27 10.36 6.40 -3.31
C LYS A 27 9.47 7.46 -2.65
N LEU A 28 8.90 7.11 -1.51
CA LEU A 28 8.04 7.98 -0.69
C LEU A 28 8.60 8.09 0.72
N SER A 29 8.20 9.16 1.44
CA SER A 29 8.47 9.24 2.87
C SER A 29 7.58 8.25 3.64
N GLU A 30 8.07 7.76 4.78
CA GLU A 30 7.28 6.92 5.68
C GLU A 30 5.97 7.61 6.11
N ARG A 31 6.03 8.92 6.40
CA ARG A 31 4.84 9.75 6.67
C ARG A 31 3.83 9.69 5.52
N SER A 32 4.30 9.70 4.27
CA SER A 32 3.39 9.63 3.11
C SER A 32 2.71 8.26 2.98
N ILE A 33 3.41 7.16 3.29
CA ILE A 33 2.81 5.83 3.36
C ILE A 33 1.80 5.76 4.50
N SER A 34 2.15 6.24 5.69
CA SER A 34 1.25 6.30 6.85
C SER A 34 -0.02 7.09 6.53
N PHE A 35 0.10 8.27 5.91
CA PHE A 35 -1.07 9.06 5.50
C PHE A 35 -1.94 8.34 4.48
N LYS A 36 -1.35 7.51 3.60
CA LYS A 36 -2.11 6.72 2.65
C LYS A 36 -2.86 5.57 3.31
N LEU A 37 -2.19 4.84 4.20
CA LEU A 37 -2.78 3.73 4.94
C LEU A 37 -3.84 4.18 5.96
N ASN A 38 -3.78 5.43 6.42
CA ASN A 38 -4.77 6.03 7.33
C ASN A 38 -5.84 6.86 6.60
N ASN A 39 -6.04 6.66 5.29
CA ASN A 39 -7.03 7.39 4.48
C ASN A 39 -6.87 8.93 4.41
N ILE A 40 -5.80 9.51 4.97
CA ILE A 40 -5.51 10.95 4.92
C ILE A 40 -5.16 11.40 3.50
N ARG A 41 -4.48 10.56 2.72
CA ARG A 41 -4.16 10.81 1.31
C ARG A 41 -4.51 9.60 0.46
N ARG A 42 -5.14 9.82 -0.69
CA ARG A 42 -5.40 8.75 -1.64
C ARG A 42 -4.13 8.22 -2.28
N TRP A 43 -4.18 6.96 -2.69
CA TRP A 43 -3.22 6.36 -3.60
C TRP A 43 -3.44 6.88 -5.02
N LYS A 44 -2.35 7.14 -5.74
CA LYS A 44 -2.34 7.41 -7.18
C LYS A 44 -2.22 6.10 -7.93
N ASP A 45 -2.77 6.03 -9.14
CA ASP A 45 -2.70 4.82 -9.97
C ASP A 45 -1.26 4.34 -10.21
N THR A 46 -0.31 5.27 -10.36
CA THR A 46 1.11 4.94 -10.51
C THR A 46 1.73 4.34 -9.25
N GLU A 47 1.29 4.80 -8.07
CA GLU A 47 1.72 4.24 -6.78
C GLU A 47 1.09 2.88 -6.54
N ILE A 48 -0.17 2.66 -6.91
CA ILE A 48 -0.85 1.36 -6.82
C ILE A 48 -0.12 0.34 -7.69
N LYS A 49 0.16 0.68 -8.95
CA LYS A 49 0.92 -0.20 -9.87
C LYS A 49 2.30 -0.56 -9.32
N LEU A 50 3.02 0.42 -8.77
CA LEU A 50 4.33 0.17 -8.15
C LEU A 50 4.21 -0.71 -6.92
N ALA A 51 3.28 -0.40 -6.01
CA ALA A 51 3.04 -1.18 -4.79
C ALA A 51 2.67 -2.62 -5.11
N MET A 52 1.83 -2.86 -6.13
CA MET A 52 1.50 -4.20 -6.59
C MET A 52 2.73 -4.99 -7.04
N LYS A 53 3.63 -4.35 -7.81
CA LYS A 53 4.89 -4.97 -8.25
C LYS A 53 5.79 -5.31 -7.07
N LEU A 54 5.97 -4.37 -6.14
CA LEU A 54 6.83 -4.53 -4.97
C LEU A 54 6.31 -5.60 -4.00
N LEU A 55 5.00 -5.61 -3.74
CA LEU A 55 4.34 -6.54 -2.81
C LEU A 55 3.94 -7.87 -3.47
N LYS A 56 4.26 -8.03 -4.76
CA LYS A 56 3.92 -9.19 -5.58
C LYS A 56 2.42 -9.51 -5.51
N ILE A 57 1.58 -8.48 -5.61
CA ILE A 57 0.12 -8.61 -5.59
C ILE A 57 -0.36 -8.89 -7.03
N PRO A 58 -1.07 -10.00 -7.27
CA PRO A 58 -1.70 -10.28 -8.55
C PRO A 58 -2.72 -9.20 -8.94
N GLU A 59 -2.79 -8.85 -10.23
CA GLU A 59 -3.71 -7.81 -10.73
C GLU A 59 -5.18 -8.11 -10.40
N ASN A 60 -5.59 -9.36 -10.51
CA ASN A 60 -6.95 -9.79 -10.17
C ASN A 60 -7.32 -9.62 -8.69
N LYS A 61 -6.33 -9.43 -7.80
CA LYS A 61 -6.54 -9.27 -6.35
C LYS A 61 -6.39 -7.82 -5.88
N VAL A 62 -6.09 -6.85 -6.75
CA VAL A 62 -5.85 -5.45 -6.37
C VAL A 62 -7.01 -4.85 -5.58
N HIS A 63 -8.26 -5.18 -5.95
CA HIS A 63 -9.48 -4.72 -5.27
C HIS A 63 -9.49 -5.06 -3.78
N LEU A 64 -8.96 -6.22 -3.40
CA LEU A 64 -8.90 -6.67 -2.01
C LEU A 64 -7.91 -5.88 -1.14
N TYR A 65 -7.00 -5.13 -1.74
CA TYR A 65 -5.94 -4.42 -1.03
C TYR A 65 -6.12 -2.90 -1.05
N PHE A 66 -6.63 -2.34 -2.16
CA PHE A 66 -6.69 -0.88 -2.36
C PHE A 66 -8.10 -0.31 -2.42
N PHE A 67 -9.11 -1.17 -2.61
CA PHE A 67 -10.49 -0.78 -2.85
C PHE A 67 -11.47 -1.55 -1.95
N SER A 68 -10.98 -2.10 -0.83
CA SER A 68 -11.87 -2.63 0.22
C SER A 68 -12.44 -1.47 1.01
N GLU A 69 -13.74 -1.49 1.25
CA GLU A 69 -14.43 -0.57 2.16
C GLU A 69 -14.50 -1.16 3.57
#